data_AF-A0A924PS63-F1
#
_entry.id   AF-A0A924PS63-F1
#
_cell.length_a   1.000
_cell.length_b   1.000
_cell.length_c   1.000
_cell.angle_alpha   90.00
_cell.angle_beta   90.00
_cell.angle_gamma   90.00
#
_symmetry.space_group_name_H-M   'P 1'
#
loop_
_entity.id
_entity.type
_entity.pdbx_description
1 polymer ?
#
loop_
_entity_poly.entity_id
_entity_poly.type
_entity_poly.pdbx_seq_one_letter_code
_entity_poly.pdbx_strand_id
1 'polypeptide(L)' 'MGEKSETFCRRTLVAMSENPGLIPADVDVAEAQRDMAQFDALRPHIARLTKLLGRAEDSEMA' A
#
# COMPACT_ATOMS: atom_id res chain seq x y z
N MET A 1 2.78 -3.23 -8.03
CA MET A 1 3.50 -2.06 -7.49
C MET A 1 4.54 -2.57 -6.52
N GLY A 2 5.83 -2.37 -6.78
CA GLY A 2 6.91 -2.86 -5.90
C GLY A 2 7.07 -2.00 -4.63
N GLU A 3 7.89 -2.45 -3.70
CA GLU A 3 8.18 -1.77 -2.42
C GLU A 3 8.60 -0.29 -2.58
N LYS A 4 9.39 0.01 -3.62
CA LYS A 4 9.87 1.37 -3.91
C LYS A 4 8.74 2.33 -4.28
N SER A 5 7.77 1.86 -5.09
CA SER A 5 6.63 2.68 -5.50
C SER A 5 5.71 3.00 -4.32
N GLU A 6 5.52 2.05 -3.40
CA GLU A 6 4.66 2.27 -2.24
C GLU A 6 5.28 3.27 -1.26
N THR A 7 6.59 3.11 -0.97
CA THR A 7 7.32 4.04 -0.11
C THR A 7 7.26 5.48 -0.65
N PHE A 8 7.36 5.63 -1.98
CA PHE A 8 7.17 6.92 -2.64
C PHE A 8 5.76 7.46 -2.39
N CYS A 9 4.71 6.69 -2.69
CA CYS A 9 3.32 7.15 -2.50
C CYS A 9 3.05 7.58 -1.06
N ARG A 10 3.50 6.79 -0.08
CA ARG A 10 3.32 7.10 1.34
C ARG A 10 4.01 8.42 1.72
N ARG A 11 5.25 8.63 1.27
CA ARG A 11 5.99 9.86 1.54
C ARG A 11 5.38 11.08 0.85
N THR A 12 4.89 10.90 -0.37
CA THR A 12 4.18 11.95 -1.11
C THR A 12 2.91 12.36 -0.39
N LEU A 13 2.08 11.42 0.09
CA LEU A 13 0.86 11.73 0.83
C LEU A 13 1.13 12.52 2.12
N VAL A 14 2.23 12.20 2.83
CA VAL A 14 2.67 12.98 3.99
C VAL A 14 3.02 14.41 3.57
N ALA A 15 3.86 14.58 2.55
CA ALA A 15 4.27 15.90 2.07
C ALA A 15 3.07 16.74 1.57
N MET A 16 2.09 16.11 0.93
CA MET A 16 0.86 16.77 0.48
C MET A 16 0.00 17.22 1.67
N SER A 17 -0.10 16.41 2.72
CA SER A 17 -0.84 16.77 3.93
C SER A 17 -0.19 17.89 4.74
N GLU A 18 1.14 17.98 4.71
CA GLU A 18 1.90 19.06 5.35
C GLU A 18 1.83 20.37 4.57
N ASN A 19 1.62 20.31 3.25
CA ASN A 19 1.61 21.47 2.35
C ASN A 19 0.31 21.58 1.53
N PRO A 20 -0.87 21.66 2.17
CA PRO A 20 -2.15 21.62 1.46
C PRO A 20 -2.33 22.77 0.46
N GLY A 21 -1.70 23.92 0.69
CA GLY A 21 -1.76 25.08 -0.23
C GLY A 21 -0.98 24.90 -1.54
N LEU A 22 -0.12 23.88 -1.65
CA LEU A 22 0.57 23.52 -2.89
C LEU A 22 -0.20 22.47 -3.70
N ILE A 23 -1.29 21.94 -3.13
CA ILE A 23 -2.06 20.87 -3.75
C ILE A 23 -3.19 21.48 -4.57
N PRO A 24 -3.31 21.10 -5.85
CA PRO A 24 -4.45 21.50 -6.67
C PRO A 24 -5.79 21.12 -6.00
N ALA A 25 -6.78 22.02 -6.06
CA ALA A 25 -8.05 21.86 -5.36
C ALA A 25 -8.92 20.70 -5.89
N ASP A 26 -8.61 20.20 -7.10
CA ASP A 26 -9.21 19.02 -7.71
C ASP A 26 -8.65 17.70 -7.18
N VAL A 27 -7.59 17.73 -6.37
CA VAL A 27 -6.97 16.54 -5.80
C VAL A 27 -7.49 16.28 -4.39
N ASP A 28 -8.25 15.19 -4.21
CA ASP A 28 -8.71 14.74 -2.90
C ASP A 28 -7.62 13.94 -2.16
N VAL A 29 -6.80 14.66 -1.39
CA VAL A 29 -5.75 14.07 -0.55
C VAL A 29 -6.34 13.16 0.54
N ALA A 30 -7.54 13.48 1.04
CA ALA A 30 -8.18 12.70 2.08
C ALA A 30 -8.67 11.34 1.54
N GLU A 31 -9.17 11.30 0.31
CA GLU A 31 -9.46 10.04 -0.41
C GLU A 31 -8.20 9.19 -0.56
N ALA A 32 -7.12 9.78 -1.08
CA ALA A 32 -5.87 9.05 -1.28
C ALA A 32 -5.28 8.49 0.04
N GLN A 33 -5.47 9.20 1.17
CA GLN A 33 -5.11 8.69 2.49
C GLN A 33 -5.99 7.50 2.92
N ARG A 34 -7.31 7.54 2.64
CA ARG A 34 -8.22 6.42 2.92
C ARG A 34 -7.82 5.18 2.11
N ASP A 35 -7.50 5.36 0.84
CA ASP A 35 -7.06 4.27 -0.04
C ASP A 35 -5.77 3.64 0.47
N MET A 36 -4.81 4.46 0.94
CA MET A 36 -3.58 3.95 1.55
C MET A 36 -3.86 3.12 2.81
N ALA A 37 -4.79 3.57 3.65
CA ALA A 37 -5.20 2.81 4.85
C ALA A 37 -5.90 1.49 4.49
N GLN A 38 -6.73 1.48 3.46
CA GLN A 38 -7.36 0.25 2.94
C GLN A 38 -6.30 -0.71 2.38
N PHE A 39 -5.31 -0.19 1.66
CA PHE A 39 -4.18 -0.99 1.17
C PHE A 39 -3.40 -1.62 2.32
N ASP A 40 -3.12 -0.86 3.38
CA ASP A 40 -2.46 -1.38 4.58
C ASP A 40 -3.28 -2.49 5.26
N ALA A 41 -4.61 -2.39 5.24
CA ALA A 41 -5.49 -3.44 5.75
C ALA A 41 -5.40 -4.74 4.94
N LEU A 42 -5.01 -4.69 3.66
CA LEU A 42 -4.84 -5.88 2.81
C LEU A 42 -3.52 -6.61 3.05
N ARG A 43 -2.48 -5.94 3.56
CA ARG A 43 -1.16 -6.53 3.84
C ARG A 43 -1.19 -7.85 4.64
N PRO A 44 -1.92 -7.98 5.76
CA PRO A 44 -1.98 -9.24 6.51
C PRO A 44 -2.62 -10.38 5.71
N HIS A 45 -3.58 -10.08 4.84
CA HIS A 45 -4.22 -11.08 3.99
C HIS A 45 -3.25 -11.59 2.93
N ILE A 46 -2.52 -10.67 2.27
CA ILE A 46 -1.49 -11.02 1.28
C ILE A 46 -0.42 -11.89 1.94
N ALA A 47 0.10 -11.51 3.11
CA ALA A 47 1.12 -12.28 3.82
C ALA A 47 0.66 -13.71 4.15
N ARG A 48 -0.62 -13.88 4.56
CA ARG A 48 -1.20 -15.20 4.82
C ARG A 48 -1.29 -16.06 3.55
N LEU A 49 -1.72 -15.46 2.44
CA LEU A 49 -1.81 -16.15 1.15
C LEU A 49 -0.42 -16.57 0.65
N THR A 50 0.57 -15.67 0.72
CA THR A 50 1.96 -16.00 0.37
C THR A 50 2.51 -17.15 1.20
N LYS A 51 2.25 -17.17 2.51
CA LYS A 51 2.68 -18.27 3.38
C LYS A 51 2.00 -19.60 3.03
N LEU A 52 0.71 -19.56 2.69
CA LEU A 52 -0.03 -20.76 2.29
C LEU A 52 0.50 -21.30 0.96
N LEU A 53 0.74 -20.41 -0.01
CA LEU A 53 1.31 -20.77 -1.30
C LEU A 53 2.68 -21.45 -1.13
N GLY A 54 3.58 -20.86 -0.33
CA GLY A 54 4.89 -21.47 -0.08
C GLY A 54 4.81 -22.88 0.52
N ARG A 55 3.84 -23.13 1.42
CA ARG A 55 3.60 -24.48 1.95
C ARG A 55 3.06 -25.47 0.92
N ALA A 56 2.24 -25.00 -0.01
CA ALA A 56 1.74 -25.84 -1.10
C ALA A 56 2.89 -26.21 -2.04
N GLU A 57 3.74 -25.25 -2.40
CA GLU A 57 4.95 -25.47 -3.19
C GLU A 57 5.90 -26.46 -2.49
N ASP A 58 6.15 -26.28 -1.18
CA ASP A 58 6.96 -27.22 -0.38
C ASP A 58 6.40 -28.65 -0.41
N SER A 59 5.06 -28.80 -0.44
CA SER A 59 4.41 -30.10 -0.48
C SER A 59 4.41 -30.76 -1.86
N GLU A 60 4.47 -29.98 -2.94
CA GLU A 60 4.58 -30.50 -4.32
C GLU A 60 6.00 -30.95 -4.65
N MET A 61 7.01 -30.38 -3.98
CA MET A 61 8.42 -30.73 -4.17
C MET A 61 8.90 -31.94 -3.33
N ALA A 62 8.09 -32.43 -2.38
CA ALA A 62 8.43 -33.53 -1.47
C ALA A 62 7.97 -34.89 -1.99
#